data_AF-A0A351NWH7-F1
#
_entry.id   AF-A0A351NWH7-F1
#
_cell.length_a   1.000
_cell.length_b   1.000
_cell.length_c   1.000
_cell.angle_alpha   90.00
_cell.angle_beta   90.00
_cell.angle_gamma   90.00
#
_symmetry.space_group_name_H-M   'P 1'
#
loop_
_entity.id
_entity.type
_entity.pdbx_description
1 polymer ?
#
loop_
_entity_poly.entity_id
_entity_poly.type
_entity_poly.pdbx_seq_one_letter_code
_entity_poly.pdbx_strand_id
1 'polypeptide(L)'
;MADYSYDLVVIGSGPAGEGAAINAVKQGLKVAVVDERALPGGNCTHLGTIPSKALRHSVRRMMQYNNMPLFRSIGEPRWFSFPEMMKAADDVITKQVEGRTKGYARNRVRLHIGRASFTAKHQISVTGQDGKNVAIDSKFFLIATGSSPYRPDDINFDHSCVFDSDTILSMDSSPRNIIIYGAGVIGCEYASIFSGLDTRVDLVNTREWLMSFLDDEISDALSYHLRDLNVMVRHNEEYERVMTNDTGVTLELKSGKRIHAEALLWCNGRSGNTKSLGLANIGLEADERGQLSVNEDYQTSVPNVYAVGDVIGWPSLAGAAYDQGRAAASHMCAMEDQHRVNDVATGIWTIPEISFVGKNESELTEQKIPYEIGRAYFKDTARAQISGEEVGMLKILFHQDTLEILGIHCFGAEAAEIIHIGQAIMNQQGEANTIKYFLSTTFNYPTMAEAYRIASMNGLNRVRREHRHFDEKQR
;
A
#
# COMPACT_ATOMS: atom_id res chain seq x y z
N MET A 1 -10.71 26.89 32.30
CA MET A 1 -10.32 26.20 31.05
C MET A 1 -11.46 25.25 30.71
N ALA A 2 -11.74 25.00 29.43
CA ALA A 2 -12.78 24.05 29.07
C ALA A 2 -12.21 22.63 29.20
N ASP A 3 -12.57 21.90 30.26
CA ASP A 3 -12.17 20.52 30.45
C ASP A 3 -13.07 19.62 29.60
N TYR A 4 -12.47 18.89 28.65
CA TYR A 4 -13.20 17.93 27.83
C TYR A 4 -12.97 16.53 28.35
N SER A 5 -14.05 15.80 28.61
CA SER A 5 -14.02 14.38 29.00
C SER A 5 -14.68 13.51 27.94
N TYR A 6 -13.99 12.44 27.53
CA TYR A 6 -14.41 11.45 26.53
C TYR A 6 -14.27 10.02 27.07
N ASP A 7 -14.95 9.07 26.43
CA ASP A 7 -14.69 7.65 26.67
C ASP A 7 -13.47 7.18 25.87
N LEU A 8 -13.33 7.68 24.64
CA LEU A 8 -12.18 7.40 23.77
C LEU A 8 -11.69 8.68 23.09
N VAL A 9 -10.38 8.87 23.12
CA VAL A 9 -9.67 9.86 22.30
C VAL A 9 -8.76 9.12 21.32
N VAL A 10 -9.00 9.33 20.04
CA VAL A 10 -8.17 8.82 18.94
C VAL A 10 -7.20 9.92 18.51
N ILE A 11 -5.92 9.61 18.45
CA ILE A 11 -4.86 10.55 18.03
C ILE A 11 -4.44 10.20 16.60
N GLY A 12 -4.94 10.97 15.64
CA GLY A 12 -4.76 10.77 14.19
C GLY A 12 -6.07 10.44 13.48
N SER A 13 -6.33 11.11 12.36
CA SER A 13 -7.55 10.96 11.55
C SER A 13 -7.35 10.12 10.28
N GLY A 14 -6.24 9.38 10.20
CA GLY A 14 -5.99 8.43 9.11
C GLY A 14 -6.94 7.22 9.13
N PRO A 15 -6.80 6.27 8.19
CA PRO A 15 -7.70 5.12 8.08
C PRO A 15 -7.89 4.34 9.39
N ALA A 16 -6.82 4.11 10.15
CA ALA A 16 -6.92 3.43 11.44
C ALA A 16 -7.72 4.23 12.49
N GLY A 17 -7.46 5.53 12.58
CA GLY A 17 -8.18 6.40 13.48
C GLY A 17 -9.67 6.53 13.12
N GLU A 18 -9.98 6.59 11.82
CA GLU A 18 -11.35 6.57 11.32
C GLU A 18 -12.06 5.25 11.66
N GLY A 19 -11.42 4.11 11.39
CA GLY A 19 -11.94 2.79 11.72
C GLY A 19 -12.27 2.64 13.21
N ALA A 20 -11.35 3.08 14.08
CA ALA A 20 -11.55 3.09 15.52
C ALA A 20 -12.67 4.04 15.96
N ALA A 21 -12.63 5.29 15.52
CA ALA A 21 -13.57 6.32 15.98
C ALA A 21 -15.01 5.99 15.57
N ILE A 22 -15.22 5.57 14.33
CA ILE A 22 -16.56 5.23 13.83
C ILE A 22 -17.07 3.97 14.52
N ASN A 23 -16.25 2.92 14.69
CA ASN A 23 -16.66 1.72 15.40
C ASN A 23 -17.06 2.02 16.85
N ALA A 24 -16.20 2.73 17.60
CA ALA A 24 -16.45 3.09 18.99
C ALA A 24 -17.72 3.94 19.18
N VAL A 25 -17.99 4.92 18.30
CA VAL A 25 -19.24 5.70 18.35
C VAL A 25 -20.47 4.81 18.14
N LYS A 26 -20.40 3.81 17.25
CA LYS A 26 -21.51 2.88 17.02
C LYS A 26 -21.78 1.99 18.23
N GLN A 27 -20.80 1.81 19.11
CA GLN A 27 -20.96 1.14 20.41
C GLN A 27 -21.38 2.09 21.52
N GLY A 28 -21.70 3.35 21.21
CA GLY A 28 -22.23 4.32 22.17
C GLY A 28 -21.18 5.09 22.96
N LEU A 29 -19.89 4.93 22.65
CA LEU A 29 -18.83 5.71 23.29
C LEU A 29 -18.88 7.18 22.85
N LYS A 30 -18.59 8.09 23.78
CA LYS A 30 -18.32 9.49 23.48
C LYS A 30 -16.89 9.63 22.96
N VAL A 31 -16.75 9.81 21.65
CA VAL A 31 -15.43 9.81 20.98
C VAL A 31 -14.99 11.21 20.55
N ALA A 32 -13.71 11.49 20.72
CA ALA A 32 -13.01 12.57 20.04
C ALA A 32 -11.87 12.05 19.16
N VAL A 33 -11.57 12.79 18.10
CA VAL A 33 -10.37 12.61 17.29
C VAL A 33 -9.53 13.86 17.39
N VAL A 34 -8.21 13.70 17.50
CA VAL A 34 -7.24 14.80 17.49
C VAL A 34 -6.36 14.63 16.26
N ASP A 35 -6.21 15.69 15.46
CA ASP A 35 -5.30 15.68 14.31
C ASP A 35 -4.70 17.08 14.12
N GLU A 36 -3.48 17.16 13.62
CA GLU A 36 -2.85 18.44 13.28
C GLU A 36 -3.49 19.10 12.05
N ARG A 37 -4.04 18.29 11.14
CA ARG A 37 -4.77 18.74 9.96
C ARG A 37 -6.20 19.08 10.34
N ALA A 38 -6.69 20.20 9.80
CA ALA A 38 -8.09 20.59 9.95
C ALA A 38 -9.07 19.67 9.21
N LEU A 39 -8.59 18.97 8.18
CA LEU A 39 -9.39 18.09 7.32
C LEU A 39 -9.02 16.64 7.57
N PRO A 40 -9.99 15.75 7.88
CA PRO A 40 -9.71 14.37 8.25
C PRO A 40 -9.21 13.53 7.06
N GLY A 41 -8.60 12.39 7.36
CA GLY A 41 -8.22 11.37 6.39
C GLY A 41 -6.74 10.97 6.40
N GLY A 42 -5.91 11.67 7.19
CA GLY A 42 -4.48 11.42 7.36
C GLY A 42 -3.68 11.39 6.03
N ASN A 43 -2.47 10.83 6.08
CA ASN A 43 -1.60 10.78 4.90
C ASN A 43 -2.22 9.99 3.74
N CYS A 44 -2.98 8.92 4.02
CA CYS A 44 -3.69 8.15 2.99
C CYS A 44 -4.54 9.04 2.07
N THR A 45 -5.29 9.99 2.63
CA THR A 45 -6.17 10.88 1.86
C THR A 45 -5.43 12.05 1.24
N HIS A 46 -4.47 12.62 1.97
CA HIS A 46 -3.86 13.91 1.62
C HIS A 46 -2.53 13.81 0.88
N LEU A 47 -1.72 12.79 1.17
CA LEU A 47 -0.31 12.72 0.77
C LEU A 47 0.13 11.37 0.17
N GLY A 48 -0.74 10.36 0.16
CA GLY A 48 -0.37 8.99 -0.12
C GLY A 48 -1.33 8.33 -1.10
N THR A 49 -2.12 7.39 -0.61
CA THR A 49 -2.95 6.49 -1.42
C THR A 49 -3.89 7.22 -2.37
N ILE A 50 -4.72 8.16 -1.92
CA ILE A 50 -5.71 8.79 -2.79
C ILE A 50 -5.04 9.62 -3.91
N PRO A 51 -4.11 10.55 -3.59
CA PRO A 51 -3.44 11.32 -4.63
C PRO A 51 -2.64 10.46 -5.60
N SER A 52 -1.83 9.51 -5.10
CA SER A 52 -0.94 8.73 -5.97
C SER A 52 -1.70 7.76 -6.86
N LYS A 53 -2.79 7.15 -6.38
CA LYS A 53 -3.61 6.23 -7.20
C LYS A 53 -4.46 7.00 -8.21
N ALA A 54 -4.92 8.20 -7.88
CA ALA A 54 -5.61 9.07 -8.83
C ALA A 54 -4.65 9.57 -9.93
N LEU A 55 -3.45 10.03 -9.56
CA LEU A 55 -2.38 10.38 -10.49
C LEU A 55 -2.04 9.20 -11.42
N ARG A 56 -1.78 8.02 -10.83
CA ARG A 56 -1.48 6.79 -11.56
C ARG A 56 -2.59 6.42 -12.54
N HIS A 57 -3.86 6.61 -12.17
CA HIS A 57 -4.98 6.37 -13.08
C HIS A 57 -4.92 7.30 -14.29
N SER A 58 -4.70 8.61 -14.09
CA SER A 58 -4.56 9.59 -15.17
C SER A 58 -3.39 9.26 -16.10
N VAL A 59 -2.24 8.86 -15.54
CA VAL A 59 -1.08 8.42 -16.32
C VAL A 59 -1.41 7.16 -17.14
N ARG A 60 -2.02 6.14 -16.53
CA ARG A 60 -2.46 4.93 -17.25
C ARG A 60 -3.39 5.28 -18.43
N ARG A 61 -4.33 6.21 -18.24
CA ARG A 61 -5.24 6.66 -19.32
C ARG A 61 -4.51 7.35 -20.46
N MET A 62 -3.52 8.19 -20.14
CA MET A 62 -2.68 8.84 -21.15
C MET A 62 -1.87 7.81 -21.94
N MET A 63 -1.27 6.83 -21.26
CA MET A 63 -0.54 5.73 -21.91
C MET A 63 -1.46 4.94 -22.87
N GLN A 64 -2.68 4.61 -22.44
CA GLN A 64 -3.68 3.95 -23.29
C GLN A 64 -4.02 4.80 -24.53
N TYR A 65 -4.30 6.10 -24.34
CA TYR A 65 -4.56 7.01 -25.45
C TYR A 65 -3.38 7.05 -26.44
N ASN A 66 -2.14 7.09 -25.94
CA ASN A 66 -0.94 7.17 -26.76
C ASN A 66 -0.58 5.86 -27.46
N ASN A 67 -1.03 4.71 -26.97
CA ASN A 67 -0.63 3.39 -27.51
C ASN A 67 -1.73 2.68 -28.31
N MET A 68 -3.01 3.03 -28.14
CA MET A 68 -4.10 2.35 -28.85
C MET A 68 -4.19 2.78 -30.33
N PRO A 69 -4.13 1.84 -31.29
CA PRO A 69 -4.16 2.15 -32.73
C PRO A 69 -5.35 3.00 -33.18
N LEU A 70 -6.51 2.84 -32.53
CA LEU A 70 -7.71 3.62 -32.83
C LEU A 70 -7.53 5.11 -32.52
N PHE A 71 -6.87 5.48 -31.42
CA PHE A 71 -6.62 6.88 -31.09
C PHE A 71 -5.47 7.43 -31.93
N ARG A 72 -4.47 6.60 -32.23
CA ARG A 72 -3.37 6.94 -33.15
C ARG A 72 -3.83 7.27 -34.56
N SER A 73 -4.91 6.67 -35.04
CA SER A 73 -5.40 6.89 -36.40
C SER A 73 -6.15 8.23 -36.56
N ILE A 74 -6.56 8.85 -35.45
CA ILE A 74 -7.34 10.10 -35.45
C ILE A 74 -6.61 11.28 -34.77
N GLY A 75 -5.49 11.04 -34.08
CA GLY A 75 -4.79 12.09 -33.36
C GLY A 75 -3.34 11.75 -33.00
N GLU A 76 -2.58 12.81 -32.77
CA GLU A 76 -1.21 12.75 -32.27
C GLU A 76 -1.16 12.39 -30.77
N PRO A 77 -0.03 11.84 -30.28
CA PRO A 77 0.14 11.55 -28.87
C PRO A 77 0.10 12.84 -28.05
N ARG A 78 -0.33 12.71 -26.80
CA ARG A 78 -0.44 13.81 -25.84
C ARG A 78 0.36 13.51 -24.60
N TRP A 79 1.01 14.54 -24.09
CA TRP A 79 1.71 14.52 -22.81
C TRP A 79 1.19 15.68 -21.97
N PHE A 80 1.06 15.43 -20.68
CA PHE A 80 0.72 16.45 -19.69
C PHE A 80 1.83 16.50 -18.66
N SER A 81 2.06 17.69 -18.12
CA SER A 81 2.99 17.87 -17.03
C SER A 81 2.47 17.20 -15.74
N PHE A 82 3.39 16.91 -14.82
CA PHE A 82 3.06 16.36 -13.51
C PHE A 82 2.04 17.23 -12.76
N PRO A 83 2.18 18.57 -12.69
CA PRO A 83 1.16 19.44 -12.10
C PRO A 83 -0.22 19.34 -12.77
N GLU A 84 -0.28 19.24 -14.09
CA GLU A 84 -1.56 19.10 -14.81
C GLU A 84 -2.25 17.78 -14.48
N MET A 85 -1.47 16.69 -14.37
CA MET A 85 -2.00 15.39 -13.95
C MET A 85 -2.44 15.37 -12.50
N MET A 86 -1.71 16.05 -11.61
CA MET A 86 -2.08 16.21 -10.20
C MET A 86 -3.37 17.02 -10.04
N LYS A 87 -3.57 18.06 -10.86
CA LYS A 87 -4.83 18.82 -10.88
C LYS A 87 -6.04 17.94 -11.20
N ALA A 88 -5.89 16.92 -12.04
CA ALA A 88 -6.96 15.95 -12.28
C ALA A 88 -7.21 15.02 -11.07
N ALA A 89 -6.19 14.78 -10.23
CA ALA A 89 -6.31 14.01 -9.00
C ALA A 89 -6.99 14.80 -7.86
N ASP A 90 -6.87 16.13 -7.83
CA ASP A 90 -7.43 17.00 -6.77
C ASP A 90 -8.94 16.83 -6.57
N ASP A 91 -9.70 16.61 -7.66
CA ASP A 91 -11.14 16.36 -7.60
C ASP A 91 -11.46 15.11 -6.76
N VAL A 92 -10.62 14.07 -6.85
CA VAL A 92 -10.79 12.83 -6.08
C VAL A 92 -10.47 13.08 -4.61
N ILE A 93 -9.36 13.78 -4.33
CA ILE A 93 -8.94 14.13 -2.97
C ILE A 93 -10.06 14.94 -2.28
N THR A 94 -10.57 15.97 -2.95
CA THR A 94 -11.64 16.83 -2.42
C THR A 94 -12.89 16.02 -2.05
N LYS A 95 -13.37 15.15 -2.95
CA LYS A 95 -14.53 14.29 -2.70
C LYS A 95 -14.29 13.33 -1.52
N GLN A 96 -13.08 12.80 -1.40
CA GLN A 96 -12.69 11.89 -0.33
C GLN A 96 -12.63 12.59 1.04
N VAL A 97 -12.11 13.82 1.09
CA VAL A 97 -12.12 14.65 2.29
C VAL A 97 -13.54 15.03 2.71
N GLU A 98 -14.37 15.45 1.75
CA GLU A 98 -15.77 15.78 2.03
C GLU A 98 -16.55 14.59 2.59
N GLY A 99 -16.37 13.41 2.00
CA GLY A 99 -17.02 12.17 2.44
C GLY A 99 -16.69 11.86 3.90
N ARG A 100 -15.39 11.91 4.26
CA ARG A 100 -14.92 11.70 5.63
C ARG A 100 -15.44 12.76 6.59
N THR A 101 -15.36 14.03 6.21
CA THR A 101 -15.88 15.13 7.02
C THR A 101 -17.36 14.95 7.33
N LYS A 102 -18.17 14.61 6.30
CA LYS A 102 -19.60 14.28 6.46
C LYS A 102 -19.79 13.05 7.35
N GLY A 103 -18.93 12.04 7.24
CA GLY A 103 -18.92 10.84 8.08
C GLY A 103 -18.72 11.16 9.56
N TYR A 104 -17.69 11.95 9.90
CA TYR A 104 -17.43 12.38 11.28
C TYR A 104 -18.59 13.21 11.84
N ALA A 105 -19.10 14.18 11.07
CA ALA A 105 -20.22 15.02 11.47
C ALA A 105 -21.50 14.21 11.72
N ARG A 106 -21.83 13.27 10.81
CA ARG A 106 -23.01 12.38 10.94
C ARG A 106 -22.94 11.53 12.21
N ASN A 107 -21.74 11.13 12.61
CA ASN A 107 -21.51 10.33 13.80
C ASN A 107 -21.22 11.19 15.05
N ARG A 108 -21.32 12.52 14.97
CA ARG A 108 -21.09 13.46 16.09
C ARG A 108 -19.70 13.27 16.72
N VAL A 109 -18.73 12.83 15.95
CA VAL A 109 -17.33 12.73 16.37
C VAL A 109 -16.75 14.14 16.37
N ARG A 110 -16.23 14.58 17.52
CA ARG A 110 -15.58 15.88 17.62
C ARG A 110 -14.13 15.78 17.18
N LEU A 111 -13.75 16.58 16.17
CA LEU A 111 -12.37 16.77 15.76
C LEU A 111 -11.76 17.95 16.53
N HIS A 112 -10.66 17.73 17.22
CA HIS A 112 -9.82 18.77 17.80
C HIS A 112 -8.58 18.95 16.91
N ILE A 113 -8.31 20.20 16.53
CA ILE A 113 -7.23 20.52 15.61
C ILE A 113 -6.01 20.93 16.43
N GLY A 114 -4.94 20.15 16.33
CA GLY A 114 -3.69 20.41 17.02
C GLY A 114 -2.86 19.17 17.27
N ARG A 115 -1.68 19.37 17.84
CA ARG A 115 -0.74 18.31 18.21
C ARG A 115 -1.07 17.79 19.60
N ALA A 116 -1.34 16.49 19.71
CA ALA A 116 -1.57 15.82 20.99
C ALA A 116 -0.25 15.43 21.65
N SER A 117 -0.20 15.55 22.98
CA SER A 117 0.89 15.01 23.81
C SER A 117 0.34 14.54 25.14
N PHE A 118 0.74 13.36 25.60
CA PHE A 118 0.35 12.83 26.90
C PHE A 118 0.94 13.67 28.03
N THR A 119 0.09 14.14 28.94
CA THR A 119 0.49 14.82 30.18
C THR A 119 0.37 13.88 31.39
N ALA A 120 -0.53 12.90 31.32
CA ALA A 120 -0.70 11.83 32.29
C ALA A 120 -1.38 10.61 31.64
N LYS A 121 -1.49 9.50 32.37
CA LYS A 121 -2.11 8.25 31.85
C LYS A 121 -3.54 8.44 31.34
N HIS A 122 -4.30 9.37 31.90
CA HIS A 122 -5.69 9.64 31.53
C HIS A 122 -5.91 11.01 30.86
N GLN A 123 -4.84 11.71 30.48
CA GLN A 123 -4.92 13.08 29.99
C GLN A 123 -3.89 13.38 28.90
N ILE A 124 -4.33 14.10 27.87
CA ILE A 124 -3.48 14.71 26.86
C ILE A 124 -3.64 16.24 26.86
N SER A 125 -2.61 16.94 26.39
CA SER A 125 -2.69 18.32 25.94
C SER A 125 -2.77 18.36 24.42
N VAL A 126 -3.67 19.17 23.87
CA VAL A 126 -3.75 19.46 22.43
C VAL A 126 -3.30 20.89 22.19
N THR A 127 -2.18 21.05 21.49
CA THR A 127 -1.62 22.35 21.12
C THR A 127 -2.10 22.75 19.73
N GLY A 128 -2.92 23.79 19.64
CA GLY A 128 -3.40 24.35 18.37
C GLY A 128 -2.32 25.12 17.62
N GLN A 129 -2.59 25.48 16.36
CA GLN A 129 -1.68 26.30 15.54
C GLN A 129 -1.45 27.71 16.12
N ASP A 130 -2.39 28.20 16.95
CA ASP A 130 -2.27 29.48 17.66
C ASP A 130 -1.42 29.36 18.95
N GLY A 131 -0.82 28.20 19.20
CA GLY A 131 -0.01 27.90 20.39
C GLY A 131 -0.83 27.68 21.66
N LYS A 132 -2.17 27.72 21.60
CA LYS A 132 -3.01 27.47 22.78
C LYS A 132 -3.11 25.98 23.07
N ASN A 133 -3.06 25.66 24.36
CA ASN A 133 -3.20 24.30 24.85
C ASN A 133 -4.60 24.07 25.41
N VAL A 134 -5.16 22.90 25.09
CA VAL A 134 -6.42 22.40 25.63
C VAL A 134 -6.15 21.04 26.27
N ALA A 135 -6.50 20.90 27.55
CA ALA A 135 -6.45 19.61 28.24
C ALA A 135 -7.69 18.76 27.88
N ILE A 136 -7.46 17.48 27.64
CA ILE A 136 -8.52 16.50 27.33
C ILE A 136 -8.30 15.25 28.18
N ASP A 137 -9.31 14.91 28.98
CA ASP A 137 -9.35 13.67 29.76
C ASP A 137 -10.07 12.55 28.99
N SER A 138 -9.58 11.33 29.12
CA SER A 138 -10.20 10.17 28.48
C SER A 138 -10.03 8.89 29.28
N LYS A 139 -11.02 7.99 29.18
CA LYS A 139 -10.88 6.62 29.70
C LYS A 139 -9.86 5.84 28.89
N PHE A 140 -10.01 5.84 27.56
CA PHE A 140 -9.11 5.17 26.62
C PHE A 140 -8.46 6.15 25.65
N PHE A 141 -7.24 5.80 25.21
CA PHE A 141 -6.55 6.46 24.10
C PHE A 141 -6.19 5.45 23.02
N LEU A 142 -6.30 5.86 21.76
CA LEU A 142 -5.84 5.10 20.61
C LEU A 142 -4.89 5.95 19.78
N ILE A 143 -3.63 5.53 19.69
CA ILE A 143 -2.58 6.18 18.92
C ILE A 143 -2.66 5.66 17.48
N ALA A 144 -3.04 6.54 16.55
CA ALA A 144 -3.15 6.29 15.11
C ALA A 144 -2.41 7.37 14.31
N THR A 145 -1.25 7.81 14.81
CA THR A 145 -0.46 8.92 14.26
C THR A 145 0.24 8.59 12.94
N GLY A 146 0.18 7.33 12.51
CA GLY A 146 0.73 6.87 11.24
C GLY A 146 2.25 6.96 11.19
N SER A 147 2.77 7.23 9.99
CA SER A 147 4.21 7.29 9.71
C SER A 147 4.59 8.47 8.83
N SER A 148 5.87 8.83 8.83
CA SER A 148 6.48 9.82 7.94
C SER A 148 7.70 9.24 7.21
N PRO A 149 8.08 9.78 6.04
CA PRO A 149 9.27 9.35 5.32
C PRO A 149 10.52 9.43 6.19
N TYR A 150 11.38 8.42 6.12
CA TYR A 150 12.67 8.49 6.78
C TYR A 150 13.58 9.47 6.03
N ARG A 151 14.02 10.54 6.72
CA ARG A 151 14.92 11.57 6.19
C ARG A 151 16.27 11.49 6.92
N PRO A 152 17.35 11.06 6.26
CA PRO A 152 18.70 11.14 6.81
C PRO A 152 19.12 12.60 7.06
N ASP A 153 19.89 12.84 8.12
CA ASP A 153 20.35 14.19 8.50
C ASP A 153 21.32 14.80 7.49
N ASP A 154 22.00 13.97 6.68
CA ASP A 154 22.98 14.40 5.68
C ASP A 154 22.37 14.82 4.34
N ILE A 155 21.04 14.72 4.17
CA ILE A 155 20.32 15.09 2.95
C ILE A 155 19.47 16.34 3.20
N ASN A 156 19.65 17.36 2.35
CA ASN A 156 18.85 18.58 2.40
C ASN A 156 17.50 18.40 1.67
N PHE A 157 16.44 18.11 2.41
CA PHE A 157 15.07 17.99 1.91
C PHE A 157 14.35 19.34 1.68
N ASP A 158 14.96 20.46 2.05
CA ASP A 158 14.40 21.80 1.76
C ASP A 158 14.80 22.29 0.35
N HIS A 159 15.68 21.57 -0.35
CA HIS A 159 16.04 21.89 -1.72
C HIS A 159 14.92 21.51 -2.69
N SER A 160 14.60 22.39 -3.64
CA SER A 160 13.47 22.23 -4.59
C SER A 160 13.53 21.04 -5.55
N CYS A 161 14.65 20.31 -5.59
CA CYS A 161 14.84 19.13 -6.43
C CYS A 161 14.89 17.83 -5.62
N VAL A 162 14.78 17.90 -4.30
CA VAL A 162 14.80 16.74 -3.40
C VAL A 162 13.41 16.56 -2.82
N PHE A 163 12.82 15.41 -3.11
CA PHE A 163 11.47 15.05 -2.71
C PHE A 163 11.50 13.78 -1.89
N ASP A 164 10.50 13.59 -1.06
CA ASP A 164 10.12 12.29 -0.52
C ASP A 164 8.68 11.98 -0.95
N SER A 165 8.14 10.84 -0.50
CA SER A 165 6.78 10.44 -0.85
C SER A 165 5.69 11.40 -0.38
N ASP A 166 5.95 12.22 0.65
CA ASP A 166 4.99 13.19 1.18
C ASP A 166 5.06 14.51 0.39
N THR A 167 6.23 14.91 -0.13
CA THR A 167 6.42 16.18 -0.87
C THR A 167 6.37 16.04 -2.39
N ILE A 168 6.54 14.85 -2.95
CA ILE A 168 6.56 14.63 -4.41
C ILE A 168 5.29 15.10 -5.13
N LEU A 169 4.14 15.05 -4.43
CA LEU A 169 2.84 15.44 -4.98
C LEU A 169 2.70 16.95 -5.20
N SER A 170 3.56 17.76 -4.56
CA SER A 170 3.58 19.22 -4.73
C SER A 170 4.67 19.68 -5.71
N MET A 171 5.17 18.79 -6.56
CA MET A 171 6.17 19.12 -7.57
C MET A 171 5.57 20.05 -8.64
N ASP A 172 6.21 21.21 -8.85
CA ASP A 172 5.70 22.28 -9.72
C ASP A 172 6.09 22.14 -11.21
N SER A 173 6.91 21.15 -11.56
CA SER A 173 7.38 20.91 -12.93
C SER A 173 7.63 19.44 -13.20
N SER A 174 7.56 19.03 -14.47
CA SER A 174 8.00 17.68 -14.87
C SER A 174 9.52 17.66 -15.09
N PRO A 175 10.29 16.87 -14.32
CA PRO A 175 11.71 16.70 -14.60
C PRO A 175 11.90 15.86 -15.86
N ARG A 176 12.97 16.10 -16.63
CA ARG A 176 13.32 15.24 -17.78
C ARG A 176 13.88 13.89 -17.35
N ASN A 177 14.49 13.84 -16.17
CA ASN A 177 14.99 12.63 -15.54
C ASN A 177 14.88 12.71 -14.01
N ILE A 178 14.71 11.57 -13.38
CA ILE A 178 14.54 11.47 -11.93
C ILE A 178 15.33 10.28 -11.39
N ILE A 179 16.03 10.49 -10.27
CA ILE A 179 16.59 9.41 -9.47
C ILE A 179 15.55 9.05 -8.40
N ILE A 180 15.22 7.77 -8.28
CA ILE A 180 14.39 7.25 -7.19
C ILE A 180 15.29 6.38 -6.32
N TYR A 181 15.55 6.80 -5.09
CA TYR A 181 16.36 6.04 -4.14
C TYR A 181 15.48 5.19 -3.24
N GLY A 182 15.49 3.86 -3.45
CA GLY A 182 14.68 2.89 -2.73
C GLY A 182 13.65 2.23 -3.65
N ALA A 183 13.83 0.93 -3.91
CA ALA A 183 13.00 0.15 -4.83
C ALA A 183 11.98 -0.77 -4.12
N GLY A 184 11.39 -0.24 -3.03
CA GLY A 184 10.21 -0.82 -2.40
C GLY A 184 8.91 -0.41 -3.13
N VAL A 185 7.76 -0.72 -2.52
CA VAL A 185 6.42 -0.44 -3.08
C VAL A 185 6.30 0.99 -3.62
N ILE A 186 6.56 2.00 -2.78
CA ILE A 186 6.42 3.42 -3.16
C ILE A 186 7.36 3.77 -4.32
N GLY A 187 8.62 3.33 -4.26
CA GLY A 187 9.60 3.61 -5.31
C GLY A 187 9.21 3.00 -6.66
N CYS A 188 8.74 1.76 -6.68
CA CYS A 188 8.29 1.09 -7.89
C CYS A 188 7.00 1.73 -8.46
N GLU A 189 6.05 2.11 -7.61
CA GLU A 189 4.85 2.85 -8.05
C GLU A 189 5.24 4.15 -8.75
N TYR A 190 6.06 5.00 -8.11
CA TYR A 190 6.50 6.25 -8.72
C TYR A 190 7.41 6.04 -9.93
N ALA A 191 8.24 4.98 -9.97
CA ALA A 191 9.02 4.64 -11.16
C ALA A 191 8.10 4.39 -12.36
N SER A 192 7.01 3.63 -12.17
CA SER A 192 6.03 3.39 -13.25
C SER A 192 5.23 4.63 -13.62
N ILE A 193 4.91 5.52 -12.66
CA ILE A 193 4.22 6.80 -12.92
C ILE A 193 5.10 7.72 -13.75
N PHE A 194 6.34 7.97 -13.32
CA PHE A 194 7.26 8.86 -14.02
C PHE A 194 7.65 8.33 -15.40
N SER A 195 7.88 7.02 -15.51
CA SER A 195 8.07 6.39 -16.81
C SER A 195 6.84 6.56 -17.72
N GLY A 196 5.63 6.37 -17.20
CA GLY A 196 4.40 6.59 -17.95
C GLY A 196 4.19 8.04 -18.40
N LEU A 197 4.88 8.99 -17.74
CA LEU A 197 5.00 10.40 -18.13
C LEU A 197 6.19 10.68 -19.08
N ASP A 198 6.83 9.63 -19.60
CA ASP A 198 8.01 9.70 -20.48
C ASP A 198 9.24 10.35 -19.82
N THR A 199 9.33 10.26 -18.48
CA THR A 199 10.50 10.70 -17.72
C THR A 199 11.52 9.56 -17.64
N ARG A 200 12.81 9.86 -17.88
CA ARG A 200 13.88 8.86 -17.67
C ARG A 200 14.08 8.60 -16.18
N VAL A 201 13.94 7.35 -15.74
CA VAL A 201 14.04 6.98 -14.32
C VAL A 201 15.29 6.16 -14.04
N ASP A 202 16.09 6.58 -13.06
CA ASP A 202 17.12 5.75 -12.43
C ASP A 202 16.59 5.25 -11.07
N LEU A 203 16.20 3.97 -10.99
CA LEU A 203 15.67 3.35 -9.77
C LEU A 203 16.80 2.63 -9.03
N VAL A 204 17.23 3.19 -7.90
CA VAL A 204 18.31 2.65 -7.07
C VAL A 204 17.73 1.65 -6.07
N ASN A 205 18.19 0.42 -6.15
CA ASN A 205 17.82 -0.69 -5.27
C ASN A 205 19.04 -1.12 -4.45
N THR A 206 18.91 -1.07 -3.13
CA THR A 206 19.97 -1.51 -2.20
C THR A 206 20.05 -3.03 -2.09
N ARG A 207 19.10 -3.76 -2.68
CA ARG A 207 19.01 -5.21 -2.64
C ARG A 207 19.36 -5.83 -3.98
N GLU A 208 19.55 -7.14 -3.96
CA GLU A 208 19.79 -7.94 -5.16
C GLU A 208 18.55 -8.00 -6.06
N TRP A 209 17.36 -8.18 -5.47
CA TRP A 209 16.10 -8.32 -6.20
C TRP A 209 15.13 -7.16 -5.89
N LEU A 210 14.28 -6.82 -6.86
CA LEU A 210 13.19 -5.87 -6.61
C LEU A 210 12.16 -6.52 -5.69
N MET A 211 11.64 -5.76 -4.72
CA MET A 211 10.52 -6.19 -3.88
C MET A 211 10.56 -7.68 -3.48
N SER A 212 11.67 -8.09 -2.88
CA SER A 212 12.02 -9.50 -2.60
C SER A 212 11.04 -10.28 -1.69
N PHE A 213 9.93 -9.66 -1.28
CA PHE A 213 8.82 -10.30 -0.57
C PHE A 213 7.74 -10.82 -1.53
N LEU A 214 7.74 -10.36 -2.79
CA LEU A 214 6.88 -10.89 -3.85
C LEU A 214 7.34 -12.27 -4.27
N ASP A 215 6.46 -12.98 -4.96
CA ASP A 215 6.84 -14.15 -5.73
C ASP A 215 7.88 -13.80 -6.80
N ASP A 216 8.91 -14.64 -6.92
CA ASP A 216 10.08 -14.40 -7.78
C ASP A 216 9.69 -14.11 -9.24
N GLU A 217 8.71 -14.85 -9.77
CA GLU A 217 8.24 -14.70 -11.16
C GLU A 217 7.55 -13.34 -11.38
N ILE A 218 6.89 -12.82 -10.33
CA ILE A 218 6.24 -11.49 -10.35
C ILE A 218 7.28 -10.38 -10.26
N SER A 219 8.29 -10.54 -9.39
CA SER A 219 9.42 -9.61 -9.28
C SER A 219 10.18 -9.48 -10.59
N ASP A 220 10.48 -10.62 -11.24
CA ASP A 220 11.17 -10.66 -12.52
C ASP A 220 10.33 -10.04 -13.65
N ALA A 221 9.03 -10.35 -13.71
CA ALA A 221 8.11 -9.76 -14.68
C ALA A 221 8.03 -8.24 -14.55
N LEU A 222 8.00 -7.71 -13.32
CA LEU A 222 8.05 -6.26 -13.09
C LEU A 222 9.40 -5.67 -13.53
N SER A 223 10.52 -6.28 -13.15
CA SER A 223 11.85 -5.81 -13.50
C SER A 223 12.04 -5.71 -15.01
N TYR A 224 11.57 -6.73 -15.74
CA TYR A 224 11.54 -6.73 -17.20
C TYR A 224 10.65 -5.59 -17.74
N HIS A 225 9.42 -5.47 -17.24
CA HIS A 225 8.49 -4.45 -17.71
C HIS A 225 8.97 -3.01 -17.45
N LEU A 226 9.57 -2.74 -16.29
CA LEU A 226 10.14 -1.44 -15.99
C LEU A 226 11.28 -1.08 -16.95
N ARG A 227 12.11 -2.05 -17.37
CA ARG A 227 13.17 -1.83 -18.35
C ARG A 227 12.62 -1.46 -19.72
N ASP A 228 11.57 -2.14 -20.18
CA ASP A 228 10.86 -1.80 -21.43
C ASP A 228 10.27 -0.39 -21.38
N LEU A 229 9.96 0.08 -20.18
CA LEU A 229 9.45 1.40 -19.84
C LEU A 229 10.56 2.44 -19.56
N ASN A 230 11.78 2.25 -20.07
CA ASN A 230 12.92 3.16 -19.90
C ASN A 230 13.32 3.45 -18.44
N VAL A 231 13.02 2.53 -17.51
CA VAL A 231 13.50 2.59 -16.12
C VAL A 231 14.80 1.81 -16.00
N MET A 232 15.88 2.49 -15.61
CA MET A 232 17.16 1.86 -15.30
C MET A 232 17.17 1.42 -13.83
N VAL A 233 16.98 0.13 -13.58
CA VAL A 233 17.08 -0.45 -12.24
C VAL A 233 18.54 -0.75 -11.90
N ARG A 234 19.03 -0.21 -10.78
CA ARG A 234 20.40 -0.36 -10.30
C ARG A 234 20.40 -1.14 -8.99
N HIS A 235 20.65 -2.44 -9.09
CA HIS A 235 20.68 -3.36 -7.95
C HIS A 235 21.99 -3.29 -7.17
N ASN A 236 21.94 -3.64 -5.88
CA ASN A 236 23.08 -3.64 -4.97
C ASN A 236 23.85 -2.32 -4.93
N GLU A 237 23.13 -1.20 -5.01
CA GLU A 237 23.73 0.14 -4.93
C GLU A 237 23.27 0.84 -3.66
N GLU A 238 24.22 1.43 -2.94
CA GLU A 238 23.97 2.29 -1.79
C GLU A 238 24.52 3.67 -2.04
N TYR A 239 23.82 4.70 -1.57
CA TYR A 239 24.35 6.06 -1.64
C TYR A 239 25.54 6.25 -0.71
N GLU A 240 26.48 7.06 -1.15
CA GLU A 240 27.56 7.63 -0.35
C GLU A 240 27.29 9.11 -0.08
N ARG A 241 26.79 9.84 -1.08
CA ARG A 241 26.54 11.28 -0.96
C ARG A 241 25.46 11.77 -1.91
N VAL A 242 24.67 12.74 -1.44
CA VAL A 242 23.75 13.54 -2.26
C VAL A 242 24.29 14.96 -2.35
N MET A 243 24.47 15.46 -3.58
CA MET A 243 24.88 16.85 -3.83
C MET A 243 23.84 17.53 -4.72
N THR A 244 23.41 18.71 -4.33
CA THR A 244 22.42 19.51 -5.06
C THR A 244 23.05 20.76 -5.67
N ASN A 245 22.54 21.20 -6.81
CA ASN A 245 22.88 22.46 -7.46
C ASN A 245 21.67 23.02 -8.20
N ASP A 246 21.83 24.19 -8.83
CA ASP A 246 20.76 24.88 -9.58
C ASP A 246 20.16 24.05 -10.73
N THR A 247 20.87 23.03 -11.21
CA THR A 247 20.48 22.19 -12.34
C THR A 247 19.94 20.82 -11.94
N GLY A 248 20.00 20.44 -10.65
CA GLY A 248 19.47 19.17 -10.16
C GLY A 248 20.27 18.54 -9.01
N VAL A 249 20.33 17.22 -9.01
CA VAL A 249 20.94 16.37 -7.98
C VAL A 249 21.97 15.45 -8.61
N THR A 250 23.12 15.30 -7.94
CA THR A 250 24.09 14.24 -8.21
C THR A 250 24.12 13.28 -7.03
N LEU A 251 23.83 12.02 -7.30
CA LEU A 251 23.95 10.91 -6.36
C LEU A 251 25.29 10.19 -6.59
N GLU A 252 26.17 10.23 -5.60
CA GLU A 252 27.35 9.37 -5.54
C GLU A 252 26.99 8.08 -4.82
N LEU A 253 27.33 6.96 -5.44
CA LEU A 253 27.12 5.62 -4.90
C LEU A 253 28.42 5.09 -4.33
N LYS A 254 28.36 4.24 -3.30
CA LYS A 254 29.54 3.59 -2.69
C LYS A 254 30.36 2.75 -3.67
N SER A 255 29.76 2.35 -4.79
CA SER A 255 30.45 1.69 -5.90
C SER A 255 31.37 2.62 -6.70
N GLY A 256 31.37 3.92 -6.40
CA GLY A 256 32.08 4.98 -7.14
C GLY A 256 31.30 5.50 -8.36
N LYS A 257 30.12 4.94 -8.67
CA LYS A 257 29.25 5.45 -9.75
C LYS A 257 28.65 6.79 -9.35
N ARG A 258 28.46 7.65 -10.34
CA ARG A 258 27.79 8.95 -10.20
C ARG A 258 26.59 9.01 -11.13
N ILE A 259 25.44 9.39 -10.59
CA ILE A 259 24.19 9.52 -11.34
C ILE A 259 23.72 10.96 -11.18
N HIS A 260 23.26 11.57 -12.26
CA HIS A 260 22.75 12.94 -12.25
C HIS A 260 21.33 12.99 -12.79
N ALA A 261 20.47 13.75 -12.11
CA ALA A 261 19.09 14.00 -12.54
C ALA A 261 18.58 15.37 -12.07
N GLU A 262 17.48 15.84 -12.65
CA GLU A 262 16.81 17.09 -12.29
C GLU A 262 16.06 16.99 -10.97
N ALA A 263 15.65 15.79 -10.57
CA ALA A 263 15.00 15.54 -9.29
C ALA A 263 15.49 14.24 -8.65
N LEU A 264 15.45 14.21 -7.32
CA LEU A 264 15.63 13.02 -6.49
C LEU A 264 14.33 12.77 -5.73
N LEU A 265 13.81 11.56 -5.81
CA LEU A 265 12.76 11.06 -4.94
C LEU A 265 13.35 10.04 -3.97
N TRP A 266 13.30 10.37 -2.68
CA TRP A 266 13.76 9.52 -1.60
C TRP A 266 12.65 8.61 -1.08
N CYS A 267 12.80 7.31 -1.30
CA CYS A 267 11.83 6.25 -0.99
C CYS A 267 12.42 5.16 -0.07
N ASN A 268 13.28 5.54 0.88
CA ASN A 268 14.00 4.58 1.74
C ASN A 268 13.26 4.23 3.04
N GLY A 269 11.96 3.96 2.94
CA GLY A 269 11.12 3.55 4.07
C GLY A 269 10.50 4.71 4.87
N ARG A 270 9.67 4.33 5.85
CA ARG A 270 8.92 5.23 6.71
C ARG A 270 9.13 4.86 8.18
N SER A 271 8.99 5.85 9.07
CA SER A 271 9.15 5.74 10.52
C SER A 271 7.85 6.13 11.23
N GLY A 272 7.55 5.50 12.37
CA GLY A 272 6.34 5.77 13.16
C GLY A 272 6.36 7.18 13.79
N ASN A 273 5.21 7.84 13.77
CA ASN A 273 5.08 9.21 14.27
C ASN A 273 4.84 9.25 15.77
N THR A 274 5.90 9.08 16.55
CA THR A 274 5.87 9.05 18.03
C THR A 274 6.67 10.18 18.68
N LYS A 275 7.59 10.80 17.94
CA LYS A 275 8.35 11.99 18.37
C LYS A 275 7.35 13.10 18.70
N SER A 276 7.32 13.56 19.96
CA SER A 276 6.40 14.56 20.56
C SER A 276 5.10 14.07 21.21
N LEU A 277 4.80 12.77 21.20
CA LEU A 277 3.61 12.24 21.89
C LEU A 277 3.69 12.26 23.41
N GLY A 278 4.85 12.55 24.01
CA GLY A 278 4.99 12.55 25.47
C GLY A 278 4.91 11.15 26.09
N LEU A 279 5.29 10.10 25.35
CA LEU A 279 5.18 8.69 25.75
C LEU A 279 5.84 8.38 27.10
N ALA A 280 6.97 9.04 27.41
CA ALA A 280 7.65 8.91 28.69
C ALA A 280 6.75 9.25 29.91
N ASN A 281 5.79 10.17 29.74
CA ASN A 281 4.87 10.57 30.81
C ASN A 281 3.87 9.46 31.19
N ILE A 282 3.72 8.45 30.33
CA ILE A 282 2.85 7.30 30.56
C ILE A 282 3.61 5.98 30.67
N GLY A 283 4.95 6.01 30.57
CA GLY A 283 5.80 4.82 30.65
C GLY A 283 5.81 3.99 29.37
N LEU A 284 5.59 4.63 28.20
CA LEU A 284 5.77 4.00 26.90
C LEU A 284 7.07 4.50 26.24
N GLU A 285 7.65 3.63 25.44
CA GLU A 285 8.81 3.91 24.60
C GLU A 285 8.55 3.38 23.20
N ALA A 286 9.10 4.07 22.20
CA ALA A 286 9.07 3.63 20.82
C ALA A 286 10.42 2.99 20.45
N ASP A 287 10.42 2.09 19.49
CA ASP A 287 11.65 1.49 18.98
C ASP A 287 12.48 2.48 18.14
N GLU A 288 13.61 2.01 17.59
CA GLU A 288 14.51 2.80 16.74
C GLU A 288 13.83 3.34 15.47
N ARG A 289 12.75 2.69 15.01
CA ARG A 289 11.94 3.10 13.85
C ARG A 289 10.75 3.97 14.26
N GLY A 290 10.65 4.34 15.54
CA GLY A 290 9.56 5.13 16.10
C GLY A 290 8.25 4.35 16.23
N GLN A 291 8.28 3.02 16.21
CA GLN A 291 7.09 2.16 16.31
C GLN A 291 6.78 1.78 17.76
N LEU A 292 5.50 1.53 18.03
CA LEU A 292 5.01 1.11 19.35
C LEU A 292 4.75 -0.40 19.38
N SER A 293 5.17 -1.05 20.45
CA SER A 293 4.82 -2.45 20.70
C SER A 293 3.40 -2.59 21.23
N VAL A 294 2.67 -3.57 20.70
CA VAL A 294 1.31 -3.92 21.10
C VAL A 294 1.12 -5.44 21.19
N ASN A 295 0.10 -5.88 21.91
CA ASN A 295 -0.36 -7.26 21.91
C ASN A 295 -1.31 -7.54 20.71
N GLU A 296 -1.88 -8.76 20.65
CA GLU A 296 -2.81 -9.18 19.59
C GLU A 296 -4.09 -8.33 19.51
N ASP A 297 -4.43 -7.62 20.59
CA ASP A 297 -5.58 -6.72 20.69
C ASP A 297 -5.23 -5.26 20.40
N TYR A 298 -4.02 -5.02 19.91
CA TYR A 298 -3.47 -3.70 19.62
C TYR A 298 -3.32 -2.81 20.89
N GLN A 299 -3.29 -3.43 22.07
CA GLN A 299 -3.10 -2.77 23.36
C GLN A 299 -1.61 -2.65 23.66
N THR A 300 -1.19 -1.48 24.17
CA THR A 300 0.18 -1.25 24.63
C THR A 300 0.41 -1.84 26.04
N SER A 301 1.61 -1.70 26.60
CA SER A 301 1.87 -2.06 28.01
C SER A 301 1.11 -1.18 29.01
N VAL A 302 0.54 -0.06 28.58
CA VAL A 302 -0.36 0.79 29.38
C VAL A 302 -1.81 0.37 29.09
N PRO A 303 -2.56 -0.18 30.08
CA PRO A 303 -3.85 -0.83 29.82
C PRO A 303 -4.92 0.02 29.15
N ASN A 304 -4.86 1.34 29.29
CA ASN A 304 -5.83 2.25 28.71
C ASN A 304 -5.36 2.91 27.39
N VAL A 305 -4.23 2.46 26.84
CA VAL A 305 -3.62 3.00 25.61
C VAL A 305 -3.44 1.89 24.58
N TYR A 306 -3.97 2.13 23.39
CA TYR A 306 -3.89 1.26 22.21
C TYR A 306 -3.11 1.97 21.10
N ALA A 307 -2.57 1.21 20.14
CA ALA A 307 -1.90 1.77 18.98
C ALA A 307 -2.18 0.94 17.73
N VAL A 308 -2.44 1.58 16.59
CA VAL A 308 -2.86 0.92 15.33
C VAL A 308 -2.35 1.66 14.09
N GLY A 309 -2.29 0.96 12.96
CA GLY A 309 -1.77 1.46 11.69
C GLY A 309 -0.24 1.54 11.66
N ASP A 310 0.31 2.37 10.79
CA ASP A 310 1.76 2.39 10.55
C ASP A 310 2.63 2.65 11.80
N VAL A 311 2.07 3.25 12.86
CA VAL A 311 2.78 3.51 14.11
C VAL A 311 3.14 2.23 14.88
N ILE A 312 2.51 1.09 14.55
CA ILE A 312 2.87 -0.23 15.10
C ILE A 312 3.59 -1.13 14.09
N GLY A 313 3.88 -0.61 12.89
CA GLY A 313 4.55 -1.35 11.83
C GLY A 313 3.62 -2.14 10.92
N TRP A 314 3.98 -3.40 10.65
CA TRP A 314 3.29 -4.23 9.66
C TRP A 314 1.89 -4.66 10.15
N PRO A 315 0.89 -4.80 9.26
CA PRO A 315 0.87 -4.37 7.86
C PRO A 315 0.59 -2.86 7.71
N SER A 316 1.53 -2.12 7.12
CA SER A 316 1.38 -0.68 6.83
C SER A 316 0.56 -0.43 5.55
N LEU A 317 -0.70 -0.90 5.55
CA LEU A 317 -1.63 -0.81 4.43
C LEU A 317 -2.93 -0.15 4.92
N ALA A 318 -3.47 0.80 4.14
CA ALA A 318 -4.63 1.60 4.57
C ALA A 318 -5.87 0.77 4.95
N GLY A 319 -6.16 -0.29 4.19
CA GLY A 319 -7.28 -1.21 4.48
C GLY A 319 -7.05 -1.99 5.77
N ALA A 320 -5.87 -2.58 5.93
CA ALA A 320 -5.49 -3.28 7.15
C ALA A 320 -5.52 -2.35 8.38
N ALA A 321 -4.97 -1.14 8.25
CA ALA A 321 -4.98 -0.12 9.29
C ALA A 321 -6.40 0.23 9.74
N TYR A 322 -7.36 0.35 8.80
CA TYR A 322 -8.77 0.58 9.11
C TYR A 322 -9.36 -0.56 9.96
N ASP A 323 -9.10 -1.81 9.59
CA ASP A 323 -9.58 -2.97 10.34
C ASP A 323 -8.88 -3.16 11.69
N GLN A 324 -7.59 -2.83 11.81
CA GLN A 324 -6.89 -2.76 13.10
C GLN A 324 -7.56 -1.76 14.05
N GLY A 325 -7.90 -0.57 13.54
CA GLY A 325 -8.63 0.43 14.32
C GLY A 325 -9.99 -0.07 14.82
N ARG A 326 -10.74 -0.75 13.95
CA ARG A 326 -12.02 -1.39 14.32
C ARG A 326 -11.82 -2.46 15.38
N ALA A 327 -10.83 -3.33 15.21
CA ALA A 327 -10.53 -4.41 16.14
C ALA A 327 -10.18 -3.88 17.54
N ALA A 328 -9.31 -2.88 17.61
CA ALA A 328 -8.93 -2.23 18.87
C ALA A 328 -10.15 -1.60 19.57
N ALA A 329 -11.01 -0.90 18.83
CA ALA A 329 -12.25 -0.32 19.37
C ALA A 329 -13.24 -1.39 19.86
N SER A 330 -13.41 -2.48 19.10
CA SER A 330 -14.24 -3.62 19.49
C SER A 330 -13.73 -4.27 20.79
N HIS A 331 -12.40 -4.40 20.94
CA HIS A 331 -11.78 -4.92 22.16
C HIS A 331 -12.03 -3.99 23.35
N MET A 332 -11.85 -2.67 23.20
CA MET A 332 -12.16 -1.69 24.27
C MET A 332 -13.63 -1.77 24.73
N CYS A 333 -14.54 -2.09 23.80
CA CYS A 333 -15.98 -2.22 24.08
C CYS A 333 -16.39 -3.63 24.52
N ALA A 334 -15.44 -4.56 24.70
CA ALA A 334 -15.69 -5.97 25.04
C ALA A 334 -16.72 -6.66 24.12
N MET A 335 -16.64 -6.41 22.82
CA MET A 335 -17.48 -7.09 21.84
C MET A 335 -17.09 -8.57 21.71
N GLU A 336 -18.06 -9.45 21.44
CA GLU A 336 -17.80 -10.89 21.23
C GLU A 336 -17.21 -11.17 19.83
N ASP A 337 -17.70 -10.48 18.80
CA ASP A 337 -17.28 -10.67 17.40
C ASP A 337 -16.06 -9.81 17.02
N GLN A 338 -14.91 -10.06 17.66
CA GLN A 338 -13.66 -9.35 17.35
C GLN A 338 -12.92 -10.01 16.19
N HIS A 339 -12.70 -9.24 15.12
CA HIS A 339 -11.88 -9.68 13.99
C HIS A 339 -10.52 -8.97 14.00
N ARG A 340 -9.45 -9.73 14.22
CA ARG A 340 -8.06 -9.25 14.17
C ARG A 340 -7.52 -9.43 12.76
N VAL A 341 -6.65 -8.51 12.34
CA VAL A 341 -6.03 -8.58 11.01
C VAL A 341 -4.89 -9.59 11.04
N ASN A 342 -5.15 -10.78 10.49
CA ASN A 342 -4.19 -11.89 10.45
C ASN A 342 -3.73 -12.24 9.02
N ASP A 343 -4.51 -11.86 8.01
CA ASP A 343 -4.21 -12.02 6.60
C ASP A 343 -4.61 -10.75 5.84
N VAL A 344 -3.81 -10.36 4.85
CA VAL A 344 -4.04 -9.14 4.06
C VAL A 344 -3.67 -9.38 2.61
N ALA A 345 -4.67 -9.27 1.73
CA ALA A 345 -4.41 -9.09 0.30
C ALA A 345 -3.63 -7.77 0.08
N THR A 346 -2.46 -7.87 -0.52
CA THR A 346 -1.55 -6.74 -0.71
C THR A 346 -1.58 -6.29 -2.15
N GLY A 347 -2.00 -5.05 -2.38
CA GLY A 347 -1.95 -4.39 -3.68
C GLY A 347 -0.75 -3.45 -3.81
N ILE A 348 -0.18 -3.39 -5.01
CA ILE A 348 0.89 -2.47 -5.41
C ILE A 348 0.49 -1.88 -6.76
N TRP A 349 0.35 -0.55 -6.81
CA TRP A 349 -0.25 0.13 -7.95
C TRP A 349 0.78 0.61 -8.97
N THR A 350 1.71 -0.27 -9.35
CA THR A 350 2.51 -0.07 -10.55
C THR A 350 1.63 0.00 -11.80
N ILE A 351 2.21 0.36 -12.95
CA ILE A 351 1.58 0.21 -14.26
C ILE A 351 2.32 -0.92 -14.99
N PRO A 352 1.73 -2.12 -15.14
CA PRO A 352 0.45 -2.58 -14.59
C PRO A 352 0.53 -2.95 -13.10
N GLU A 353 -0.62 -3.22 -12.47
CA GLU A 353 -0.73 -3.49 -11.02
C GLU A 353 -0.12 -4.84 -10.62
N ILE A 354 0.25 -4.97 -9.35
CA ILE A 354 0.57 -6.23 -8.69
C ILE A 354 -0.39 -6.41 -7.53
N SER A 355 -0.85 -7.64 -7.30
CA SER A 355 -1.62 -7.98 -6.10
C SER A 355 -1.41 -9.45 -5.73
N PHE A 356 -1.32 -9.73 -4.44
CA PHE A 356 -1.12 -11.10 -3.95
C PHE A 356 -1.73 -11.35 -2.57
N VAL A 357 -1.93 -12.63 -2.26
CA VAL A 357 -2.38 -13.12 -0.96
C VAL A 357 -1.83 -14.54 -0.73
N GLY A 358 -1.54 -14.89 0.53
CA GLY A 358 -0.94 -16.18 0.88
C GLY A 358 0.56 -16.27 0.59
N LYS A 359 1.09 -17.49 0.59
CA LYS A 359 2.53 -17.76 0.49
C LYS A 359 3.06 -17.63 -0.94
N ASN A 360 4.32 -17.30 -1.10
CA ASN A 360 5.04 -17.37 -2.38
C ASN A 360 5.76 -18.71 -2.58
N GLU A 361 6.30 -18.96 -3.79
CA GLU A 361 7.01 -20.21 -4.10
C GLU A 361 8.24 -20.46 -3.20
N SER A 362 8.99 -19.41 -2.90
CA SER A 362 10.20 -19.48 -2.08
C SER A 362 9.89 -19.90 -0.64
N GLU A 363 8.83 -19.34 -0.05
CA GLU A 363 8.34 -19.71 1.29
C GLU A 363 7.84 -21.15 1.33
N LEU A 364 7.09 -21.60 0.31
CA LEU A 364 6.60 -22.98 0.23
C LEU A 364 7.76 -23.98 0.08
N THR A 365 8.75 -23.62 -0.73
CA THR A 365 9.97 -24.42 -0.95
C THR A 365 10.79 -24.54 0.33
N GLU A 366 11.02 -23.43 1.04
CA GLU A 366 11.73 -23.41 2.32
C GLU A 366 11.01 -24.27 3.37
N GLN A 367 9.68 -24.20 3.41
CA GLN A 367 8.83 -25.00 4.32
C GLN A 367 8.63 -26.45 3.85
N LYS A 368 9.15 -26.82 2.68
CA LYS A 368 9.04 -28.16 2.08
C LYS A 368 7.58 -28.60 1.90
N ILE A 369 6.70 -27.66 1.58
CA ILE A 369 5.29 -27.94 1.29
C ILE A 369 5.18 -28.38 -0.18
N PRO A 370 4.57 -29.54 -0.50
CA PRO A 370 4.41 -29.96 -1.88
C PRO A 370 3.34 -29.10 -2.57
N TYR A 371 3.76 -28.32 -3.58
CA TYR A 371 2.87 -27.43 -4.31
C TYR A 371 3.01 -27.59 -5.82
N GLU A 372 1.96 -27.25 -6.54
CA GLU A 372 1.94 -27.13 -8.00
C GLU A 372 1.38 -25.76 -8.39
N ILE A 373 1.60 -25.37 -9.65
CA ILE A 373 1.36 -24.00 -10.11
C ILE A 373 0.39 -23.99 -11.28
N GLY A 374 -0.70 -23.24 -11.13
CA GLY A 374 -1.59 -22.82 -12.20
C GLY A 374 -1.23 -21.42 -12.70
N ARG A 375 -1.16 -21.23 -14.03
CA ARG A 375 -0.88 -19.92 -14.65
C ARG A 375 -1.88 -19.57 -15.74
N ALA A 376 -2.25 -18.30 -15.83
CA ALA A 376 -2.98 -17.72 -16.95
C ALA A 376 -2.30 -16.41 -17.37
N TYR A 377 -1.78 -16.35 -18.60
CA TYR A 377 -1.18 -15.14 -19.13
C TYR A 377 -2.24 -14.24 -19.73
N PHE A 378 -2.16 -12.93 -19.47
CA PHE A 378 -3.18 -11.99 -19.89
C PHE A 378 -3.27 -11.85 -21.41
N LYS A 379 -2.14 -11.90 -22.12
CA LYS A 379 -2.08 -11.98 -23.59
C LYS A 379 -2.93 -13.09 -24.22
N ASP A 380 -3.22 -14.16 -23.48
CA ASP A 380 -4.02 -15.29 -23.95
C ASP A 380 -5.51 -15.15 -23.57
N THR A 381 -5.91 -14.04 -22.92
CA THR A 381 -7.29 -13.78 -22.48
C THR A 381 -7.98 -12.76 -23.37
N ALA A 382 -9.23 -13.04 -23.74
CA ALA A 382 -10.01 -12.14 -24.60
C ALA A 382 -10.22 -10.76 -23.96
N ARG A 383 -10.42 -10.69 -22.64
CA ARG A 383 -10.65 -9.40 -21.97
C ARG A 383 -9.44 -8.48 -22.08
N ALA A 384 -8.23 -9.00 -21.84
CA ALA A 384 -7.00 -8.23 -21.93
C ALA A 384 -6.73 -7.75 -23.36
N GLN A 385 -6.96 -8.61 -24.36
CA GLN A 385 -6.85 -8.26 -25.79
C GLN A 385 -7.84 -7.15 -26.17
N ILE A 386 -9.09 -7.22 -25.69
CA ILE A 386 -10.11 -6.19 -25.94
C ILE A 386 -9.70 -4.84 -25.34
N SER A 387 -9.09 -4.82 -24.16
CA SER A 387 -8.62 -3.59 -23.52
C SER A 387 -7.24 -3.11 -24.00
N GLY A 388 -6.48 -3.95 -24.71
CA GLY A 388 -5.08 -3.70 -25.06
C GLY A 388 -4.11 -3.82 -23.88
N GLU A 389 -4.51 -4.53 -22.82
CA GLU A 389 -3.76 -4.63 -21.55
C GLU A 389 -3.27 -6.06 -21.34
N GLU A 390 -2.45 -6.54 -22.28
CA GLU A 390 -2.03 -7.96 -22.39
C GLU A 390 -0.85 -8.34 -21.50
N VAL A 391 -0.18 -7.35 -20.88
CA VAL A 391 0.96 -7.57 -20.00
C VAL A 391 0.48 -8.18 -18.69
N GLY A 392 1.10 -9.30 -18.31
CA GLY A 392 0.95 -9.89 -16.99
C GLY A 392 0.35 -11.31 -16.98
N MET A 393 0.06 -11.77 -15.78
CA MET A 393 -0.47 -13.09 -15.48
C MET A 393 -1.17 -13.16 -14.13
N LEU A 394 -2.05 -14.14 -13.99
CA LEU A 394 -2.51 -14.67 -12.71
C LEU A 394 -1.86 -16.03 -12.45
N LYS A 395 -1.37 -16.23 -11.23
CA LYS A 395 -0.69 -17.42 -10.75
C LYS A 395 -1.35 -17.92 -9.47
N ILE A 396 -1.62 -19.23 -9.41
CA ILE A 396 -2.20 -19.91 -8.25
C ILE A 396 -1.23 -21.00 -7.81
N LEU A 397 -0.81 -20.95 -6.55
CA LEU A 397 -0.06 -21.98 -5.86
C LEU A 397 -1.04 -22.83 -5.06
N PHE A 398 -1.01 -24.14 -5.24
CA PHE A 398 -1.92 -25.05 -4.56
C PHE A 398 -1.22 -26.34 -4.17
N HIS A 399 -1.68 -26.97 -3.09
CA HIS A 399 -1.12 -28.22 -2.58
C HIS A 399 -1.40 -29.37 -3.56
N GLN A 400 -0.40 -30.20 -3.84
CA GLN A 400 -0.52 -31.27 -4.85
C GLN A 400 -1.59 -32.32 -4.48
N ASP A 401 -1.60 -32.76 -3.22
CA ASP A 401 -2.53 -33.80 -2.76
C ASP A 401 -3.94 -33.27 -2.42
N THR A 402 -4.03 -32.23 -1.57
CA THR A 402 -5.31 -31.72 -1.07
C THR A 402 -6.01 -30.77 -2.04
N LEU A 403 -5.25 -30.20 -3.00
CA LEU A 403 -5.71 -29.16 -3.92
C LEU A 403 -6.12 -27.84 -3.23
N GLU A 404 -5.70 -27.68 -1.99
CA GLU A 404 -5.85 -26.46 -1.20
C GLU A 404 -5.06 -25.30 -1.83
N ILE A 405 -5.65 -24.11 -1.91
CA ILE A 405 -4.95 -22.93 -2.39
C ILE A 405 -4.03 -22.42 -1.28
N LEU A 406 -2.75 -22.23 -1.60
CA LEU A 406 -1.70 -21.82 -0.66
C LEU A 406 -1.26 -20.37 -0.89
N GLY A 407 -1.44 -19.86 -2.10
CA GLY A 407 -1.10 -18.49 -2.45
C GLY A 407 -1.59 -18.14 -3.85
N ILE A 408 -1.95 -16.87 -4.05
CA ILE A 408 -2.40 -16.33 -5.32
C ILE A 408 -1.65 -15.05 -5.58
N HIS A 409 -1.08 -14.95 -6.78
CA HIS A 409 -0.22 -13.85 -7.19
C HIS A 409 -0.67 -13.35 -8.55
N CYS A 410 -0.81 -12.05 -8.70
CA CYS A 410 -1.30 -11.43 -9.92
C CYS A 410 -0.43 -10.22 -10.27
N PHE A 411 -0.02 -10.14 -11.53
CA PHE A 411 0.62 -8.97 -12.14
C PHE A 411 -0.12 -8.66 -13.41
N GLY A 412 -0.59 -7.44 -13.62
CA GLY A 412 -1.36 -7.06 -14.80
C GLY A 412 -2.54 -6.14 -14.50
N ALA A 413 -3.36 -5.88 -15.51
CA ALA A 413 -4.54 -5.03 -15.36
C ALA A 413 -5.54 -5.59 -14.36
N GLU A 414 -6.04 -4.71 -13.47
CA GLU A 414 -7.07 -5.02 -12.48
C GLU A 414 -6.65 -6.12 -11.48
N ALA A 415 -5.34 -6.32 -11.27
CA ALA A 415 -4.81 -7.30 -10.33
C ALA A 415 -5.33 -7.06 -8.91
N ALA A 416 -5.40 -5.79 -8.48
CA ALA A 416 -5.91 -5.41 -7.17
C ALA A 416 -7.41 -5.69 -6.99
N GLU A 417 -8.19 -5.69 -8.09
CA GLU A 417 -9.63 -5.97 -8.05
C GLU A 417 -9.90 -7.49 -8.02
N ILE A 418 -9.21 -8.26 -8.87
CA ILE A 418 -9.52 -9.69 -9.00
C ILE A 418 -8.93 -10.54 -7.88
N ILE A 419 -7.91 -10.06 -7.15
CA ILE A 419 -7.25 -10.84 -6.07
C ILE A 419 -8.24 -11.31 -5.00
N HIS A 420 -9.25 -10.49 -4.71
CA HIS A 420 -10.20 -10.74 -3.63
C HIS A 420 -11.09 -11.96 -3.90
N ILE A 421 -11.27 -12.34 -5.17
CA ILE A 421 -11.96 -13.58 -5.54
C ILE A 421 -11.18 -14.77 -5.00
N GLY A 422 -9.87 -14.77 -5.22
CA GLY A 422 -8.99 -15.82 -4.72
C GLY A 422 -8.86 -15.80 -3.19
N GLN A 423 -8.72 -14.62 -2.58
CA GLN A 423 -8.70 -14.46 -1.13
C GLN A 423 -9.96 -15.05 -0.47
N ALA A 424 -11.14 -14.82 -1.04
CA ALA A 424 -12.40 -15.33 -0.50
C ALA A 424 -12.44 -16.87 -0.46
N ILE A 425 -11.86 -17.54 -1.45
CA ILE A 425 -11.78 -19.01 -1.49
C ILE A 425 -10.67 -19.54 -0.57
N MET A 426 -9.51 -18.89 -0.57
CA MET A 426 -8.39 -19.26 0.29
C MET A 426 -8.74 -19.19 1.79
N ASN A 427 -9.61 -18.26 2.18
CA ASN A 427 -10.07 -18.09 3.56
C ASN A 427 -11.17 -19.09 4.00
N GLN A 428 -11.63 -19.97 3.12
CA GLN A 428 -12.58 -21.03 3.49
C GLN A 428 -11.88 -22.14 4.29
N GLN A 429 -12.65 -22.89 5.09
CA GLN A 429 -12.12 -23.99 5.88
C GLN A 429 -12.27 -25.35 5.18
N GLY A 430 -11.29 -26.23 5.37
CA GLY A 430 -11.33 -27.61 4.88
C GLY A 430 -11.50 -27.69 3.36
N GLU A 431 -12.39 -28.57 2.89
CA GLU A 431 -12.60 -28.84 1.46
C GLU A 431 -13.10 -27.64 0.65
N ALA A 432 -13.58 -26.59 1.31
CA ALA A 432 -14.05 -25.37 0.64
C ALA A 432 -12.88 -24.48 0.16
N ASN A 433 -11.68 -24.58 0.74
CA ASN A 433 -10.47 -24.01 0.15
C ASN A 433 -9.93 -24.99 -0.89
N THR A 434 -10.31 -24.80 -2.16
CA THR A 434 -9.81 -25.65 -3.24
C THR A 434 -9.75 -24.92 -4.57
N ILE A 435 -8.68 -25.19 -5.33
CA ILE A 435 -8.53 -24.69 -6.70
C ILE A 435 -9.64 -25.20 -7.64
N LYS A 436 -10.29 -26.33 -7.31
CA LYS A 436 -11.41 -26.88 -8.09
C LYS A 436 -12.61 -25.93 -8.18
N TYR A 437 -12.77 -25.02 -7.21
CA TYR A 437 -13.84 -24.01 -7.22
C TYR A 437 -13.89 -23.25 -8.55
N PHE A 438 -12.72 -22.90 -9.10
CA PHE A 438 -12.62 -22.13 -10.35
C PHE A 438 -12.93 -22.94 -11.62
N LEU A 439 -13.08 -24.26 -11.51
CA LEU A 439 -13.54 -25.11 -12.61
C LEU A 439 -15.04 -25.36 -12.56
N SER A 440 -15.62 -25.46 -11.37
CA SER A 440 -17.05 -25.72 -11.17
C SER A 440 -17.90 -24.44 -11.15
N THR A 441 -17.27 -23.29 -10.92
CA THR A 441 -17.96 -21.99 -10.89
C THR A 441 -18.00 -21.36 -12.29
N THR A 442 -19.18 -20.89 -12.69
CA THR A 442 -19.35 -20.17 -13.95
C THR A 442 -18.96 -18.71 -13.78
N PHE A 443 -17.91 -18.27 -14.46
CA PHE A 443 -17.52 -16.86 -14.54
C PHE A 443 -18.19 -16.20 -15.76
N ASN A 444 -18.55 -14.91 -15.62
CA ASN A 444 -18.92 -14.10 -16.77
C ASN A 444 -17.77 -14.05 -17.79
N TYR A 445 -18.08 -13.96 -19.07
CA TYR A 445 -17.09 -13.92 -20.14
C TYR A 445 -17.42 -12.81 -21.16
N PRO A 446 -16.45 -11.99 -21.60
CA PRO A 446 -15.05 -11.95 -21.18
C PRO A 446 -14.82 -11.07 -19.93
N THR A 447 -13.95 -11.52 -19.01
CA THR A 447 -13.54 -10.76 -17.81
C THR A 447 -12.09 -11.10 -17.40
N MET A 448 -11.41 -10.22 -16.67
CA MET A 448 -10.06 -10.51 -16.12
C MET A 448 -10.11 -11.70 -15.14
N ALA A 449 -11.22 -11.86 -14.41
CA ALA A 449 -11.40 -12.97 -13.49
C ALA A 449 -11.42 -14.36 -14.16
N GLU A 450 -11.58 -14.45 -15.49
CA GLU A 450 -11.45 -15.71 -16.22
C GLU A 450 -10.06 -16.33 -16.07
N ALA A 451 -9.04 -15.51 -15.80
CA ALA A 451 -7.69 -15.97 -15.54
C ALA A 451 -7.64 -17.04 -14.42
N TYR A 452 -8.54 -16.99 -13.43
CA TYR A 452 -8.62 -18.03 -12.40
C TYR A 452 -8.98 -19.40 -12.97
N ARG A 453 -9.94 -19.44 -13.91
CA ARG A 453 -10.35 -20.68 -14.58
C ARG A 453 -9.20 -21.25 -15.41
N ILE A 454 -8.56 -20.42 -16.22
CA ILE A 454 -7.44 -20.84 -17.09
C ILE A 454 -6.27 -21.33 -16.23
N ALA A 455 -5.90 -20.58 -15.19
CA ALA A 455 -4.82 -20.97 -14.28
C ALA A 455 -5.13 -22.31 -13.59
N SER A 456 -6.36 -22.49 -13.12
CA SER A 456 -6.79 -23.73 -12.46
C SER A 456 -6.78 -24.93 -13.40
N MET A 457 -7.23 -24.77 -14.65
CA MET A 457 -7.15 -25.83 -15.68
C MET A 457 -5.69 -26.20 -15.95
N ASN A 458 -4.83 -25.20 -16.12
CA ASN A 458 -3.41 -25.39 -16.41
C ASN A 458 -2.68 -26.08 -15.25
N GLY A 459 -2.96 -25.70 -14.00
CA GLY A 459 -2.39 -26.31 -12.81
C GLY A 459 -2.83 -27.76 -12.63
N LEU A 460 -4.14 -28.03 -12.69
CA LEU A 460 -4.68 -29.39 -12.49
C LEU A 460 -4.27 -30.37 -13.59
N ASN A 461 -3.99 -29.89 -14.81
CA ASN A 461 -3.44 -30.71 -15.88
C ASN A 461 -2.03 -31.25 -15.56
N ARG A 462 -1.27 -30.61 -14.66
CA ARG A 462 0.06 -31.08 -14.25
C ARG A 462 -0.03 -32.23 -13.24
N VAL A 463 -0.86 -32.08 -12.20
CA VAL A 463 -1.11 -33.14 -11.20
C VAL A 463 -1.72 -34.39 -11.83
N ARG A 464 -2.60 -34.22 -12.84
CA ARG A 464 -3.20 -35.36 -13.56
C ARG A 464 -2.22 -36.15 -14.42
N ARG A 465 -1.03 -35.61 -14.75
CA ARG A 465 -0.03 -36.36 -15.54
C ARG A 465 0.56 -37.53 -14.76
N GLU A 466 0.71 -37.42 -13.45
CA GLU A 466 1.17 -38.52 -12.59
C GLU A 466 0.17 -39.69 -12.56
N HIS A 467 -1.12 -39.38 -12.72
CA HIS A 467 -2.21 -40.36 -12.73
C HIS A 467 -2.51 -40.92 -14.13
N ARG A 468 -1.85 -40.41 -15.19
CA ARG A 468 -1.86 -41.07 -16.49
C ARG A 468 -0.89 -42.24 -16.42
N HIS A 469 -1.35 -43.35 -15.84
CA HIS A 469 -0.79 -44.63 -16.22
C HIS A 469 -0.86 -44.71 -17.75
N PHE A 470 0.30 -44.84 -18.39
CA PHE A 470 0.35 -45.45 -19.70
C PHE A 470 -0.29 -46.82 -19.51
N ASP A 471 -1.53 -46.98 -19.98
CA ASP A 471 -2.03 -48.29 -20.37
C ASP A 471 -1.09 -48.76 -21.48
N GLU A 472 0.00 -49.40 -21.07
CA GLU A 472 0.87 -50.15 -21.94
C GLU A 472 0.01 -51.19 -22.65
N LYS A 473 -0.18 -50.97 -23.95
CA LYS A 473 -0.38 -52.00 -24.96
C LYS A 473 -1.47 -53.03 -24.63
N GLN A 474 -2.72 -52.70 -24.94
CA GLN A 474 -3.52 -53.72 -25.63
C GLN A 474 -3.00 -53.85 -27.07
N ARG A 475 -2.71 -55.12 -27.39
CA ARG A 475 -2.08 -55.68 -28.59
C ARG A 475 -2.56 -55.14 -29.93
#